data_AF-A0A941YZZ3-F1
#
_entry.id   AF-A0A941YZZ3-F1
#
_cell.length_a   1.000
_cell.length_b   1.000
_cell.length_c   1.000
_cell.angle_alpha   90.00
_cell.angle_beta   90.00
_cell.angle_gamma   90.00
#
_symmetry.space_group_name_H-M   'P 1'
#
loop_
_entity.id
_entity.type
_entity.pdbx_description
1 polymer ?
#
loop_
_entity_poly.entity_id
_entity_poly.type
_entity_poly.pdbx_seq_one_letter_code
_entity_poly.pdbx_strand_id
1 'polypeptide(L)'
;MEIAYPQAVLTTVAFADGTASVLRSTGGGFFGGGDAGVQRSREEFLKQAQAILSQMTQVNDFPEPNAGNAVFYARTDRGVFTRSASISELQTPGHPLRQLYFAGLQVLNAYLRPQKQAQK
;
A
#
# COMPACT_ATOMS: atom_id res chain seq x y z
N MET A 1 -0.36 -1.69 2.68
CA MET A 1 -1.61 -1.09 2.17
C MET A 1 -2.35 -2.17 1.40
N GLU A 2 -3.60 -2.39 1.72
CA GLU A 2 -4.45 -3.37 1.07
C GLU A 2 -5.68 -2.67 0.49
N ILE A 3 -6.04 -3.02 -0.74
CA ILE A 3 -7.19 -2.46 -1.46
C ILE A 3 -8.03 -3.62 -1.98
N ALA A 4 -9.29 -3.67 -1.56
CA ALA A 4 -10.24 -4.66 -2.05
C ALA A 4 -10.93 -4.19 -3.35
N TYR A 5 -10.70 -4.94 -4.42
CA TYR A 5 -11.49 -4.88 -5.65
C TYR A 5 -12.50 -6.03 -5.68
N PRO A 6 -13.58 -5.95 -6.47
CA PRO A 6 -14.62 -6.99 -6.51
C PRO A 6 -14.12 -8.42 -6.78
N GLN A 7 -12.95 -8.58 -7.41
CA GLN A 7 -12.40 -9.88 -7.82
C GLN A 7 -11.05 -10.22 -7.17
N ALA A 8 -10.42 -9.30 -6.43
CA ALA A 8 -9.09 -9.51 -5.85
C ALA A 8 -8.76 -8.45 -4.80
N VAL A 9 -7.91 -8.81 -3.85
CA VAL A 9 -7.23 -7.86 -2.95
C VAL A 9 -5.83 -7.59 -3.50
N LEU A 10 -5.48 -6.31 -3.63
CA LEU A 10 -4.11 -5.89 -3.91
C LEU A 10 -3.43 -5.45 -2.63
N THR A 11 -2.31 -6.10 -2.31
CA THR A 11 -1.48 -5.78 -1.15
C THR A 11 -0.18 -5.15 -1.64
N THR A 12 0.03 -3.88 -1.31
CA THR A 12 1.29 -3.17 -1.51
C THR A 12 2.04 -3.09 -0.18
N VAL A 13 3.27 -3.61 -0.15
CA VAL A 13 4.15 -3.59 1.02
C VAL A 13 5.47 -2.91 0.66
N ALA A 14 6.03 -2.18 1.63
CA ALA A 14 7.35 -1.57 1.56
C ALA A 14 8.06 -1.77 2.89
N PHE A 15 9.37 -2.00 2.83
CA PHE A 15 10.21 -2.29 3.98
C PHE A 15 11.35 -1.28 4.06
N ALA A 16 11.83 -1.05 5.28
CA ALA A 16 12.93 -0.13 5.55
C ALA A 16 14.28 -0.61 4.99
N ASP A 17 14.42 -1.90 4.70
CA ASP A 17 15.59 -2.50 4.04
C ASP A 17 15.69 -2.16 2.54
N GLY A 18 14.72 -1.42 2.03
CA GLY A 18 14.66 -0.99 0.64
C GLY A 18 13.87 -1.93 -0.26
N THR A 19 13.24 -2.97 0.25
CA THR A 19 12.38 -3.82 -0.56
C THR A 19 10.96 -3.25 -0.62
N ALA A 20 10.31 -3.43 -1.77
CA ALA A 20 8.89 -3.16 -1.96
C ALA A 20 8.30 -4.29 -2.79
N SER A 21 7.01 -4.53 -2.63
CA SER A 21 6.34 -5.64 -3.33
C SER A 21 4.85 -5.40 -3.45
N VAL A 22 4.28 -5.98 -4.49
CA VAL A 22 2.83 -6.01 -4.71
C VAL A 22 2.38 -7.46 -4.84
N LEU A 23 1.32 -7.82 -4.10
CA LEU A 23 0.70 -9.13 -4.13
C LEU A 23 -0.77 -9.00 -4.54
N ARG A 24 -1.28 -10.01 -5.24
CA ARG A 24 -2.68 -10.12 -5.65
C ARG A 24 -3.26 -11.41 -5.06
N SER A 25 -4.39 -11.32 -4.36
CA SER A 25 -4.97 -12.47 -3.64
C SER A 25 -5.37 -13.64 -4.55
N THR A 26 -5.72 -13.39 -5.82
CA THR A 26 -6.08 -14.43 -6.81
C THR A 26 -4.90 -15.24 -7.33
N GLY A 27 -3.69 -15.05 -6.79
CA GLY A 27 -2.46 -15.52 -7.42
C GLY A 27 -2.04 -14.66 -8.62
N GLY A 28 -0.87 -14.97 -9.19
CA GLY A 28 -0.24 -14.18 -10.27
C GLY A 28 1.22 -13.77 -10.01
N GLY A 29 1.79 -14.21 -8.88
CA GLY A 29 3.19 -13.98 -8.53
C GLY A 29 3.42 -12.78 -7.62
N PHE A 30 4.60 -12.77 -6.99
CA PHE A 30 5.12 -11.65 -6.22
C PHE A 30 5.80 -10.69 -7.19
N PHE A 31 5.31 -9.46 -7.29
CA PHE A 31 5.97 -8.44 -8.08
C PHE A 31 7.07 -7.82 -7.21
N GLY A 32 8.21 -8.50 -7.15
CA GLY A 32 9.44 -8.03 -6.52
C GLY A 32 10.44 -7.58 -7.58
N GLY A 33 11.13 -6.47 -7.33
CA GLY A 33 12.08 -5.88 -8.29
C GLY A 33 12.03 -4.35 -8.24
N GLY A 34 13.19 -3.72 -8.05
CA GLY A 34 13.30 -2.30 -7.78
C GLY A 34 14.04 -1.55 -8.87
N ASP A 35 13.31 -1.08 -9.88
CA ASP A 35 13.79 0.02 -10.72
C ASP A 35 13.80 1.33 -9.90
N ALA A 36 14.55 2.35 -10.34
CA ALA A 36 14.67 3.64 -9.66
C ALA A 36 13.31 4.30 -9.36
N GLY A 37 12.31 4.08 -10.24
CA GLY A 37 10.95 4.54 -10.04
C GLY A 37 10.25 3.91 -8.81
N VAL A 38 10.48 2.62 -8.57
CA VAL A 38 9.94 1.91 -7.40
C VAL A 38 10.61 2.40 -6.12
N GLN A 39 11.92 2.64 -6.15
CA GLN A 39 12.68 3.10 -4.97
C GLN A 39 12.17 4.46 -4.46
N ARG A 40 11.98 5.43 -5.36
CA ARG A 40 11.46 6.76 -5.00
C ARG A 40 10.04 6.69 -4.43
N SER A 41 9.15 5.92 -5.07
CA SER A 41 7.77 5.77 -4.58
C SER A 41 7.70 5.03 -3.25
N ARG A 42 8.61 4.06 -3.01
CA ARG A 42 8.76 3.36 -1.73
C ARG A 42 9.13 4.30 -0.60
N GLU A 43 10.14 5.15 -0.80
CA GLU A 43 10.59 6.10 0.21
C GLU A 43 9.48 7.07 0.62
N GLU A 44 8.74 7.60 -0.36
CA GLU A 44 7.59 8.46 -0.07
C GLU A 44 6.50 7.70 0.68
N PHE A 45 6.23 6.44 0.30
CA PHE A 45 5.23 5.61 0.99
C PHE A 45 5.61 5.35 2.46
N LEU A 46 6.87 5.03 2.75
CA LEU A 46 7.37 4.86 4.12
C LEU A 46 7.31 6.16 4.93
N LYS A 47 7.70 7.29 4.32
CA LYS A 47 7.65 8.61 4.94
C LYS A 47 6.22 8.98 5.34
N GLN A 48 5.25 8.78 4.45
CA GLN A 48 3.85 9.07 4.75
C GLN A 48 3.28 8.11 5.81
N ALA A 49 3.72 6.84 5.83
CA ALA A 49 3.31 5.89 6.86
C ALA A 49 3.81 6.31 8.24
N GLN A 50 5.06 6.78 8.32
CA GLN A 50 5.63 7.30 9.56
C GLN A 50 4.90 8.58 10.04
N ALA A 51 4.54 9.48 9.12
CA ALA A 51 3.85 10.73 9.46
C ALA A 51 2.45 10.52 10.07
N ILE A 52 1.75 9.44 9.69
CA ILE A 52 0.41 9.14 10.19
C ILE A 52 0.40 8.15 11.36
N LEU A 53 1.54 7.55 11.70
CA LEU A 53 1.64 6.46 12.69
C LEU A 53 1.00 6.79 14.04
N SER A 54 1.16 8.04 14.51
CA SER A 54 0.58 8.50 15.79
C SER A 54 -0.96 8.56 15.79
N GLN A 55 -1.58 8.50 14.61
CA GLN A 55 -3.03 8.50 14.42
C GLN A 55 -3.57 7.11 14.03
N MET A 56 -2.73 6.06 14.07
CA MET A 56 -3.13 4.69 13.80
C MET A 56 -3.35 3.94 15.12
N THR A 57 -4.14 2.87 15.08
CA THR A 57 -4.48 2.06 16.25
C THR A 57 -3.71 0.75 16.22
N GLN A 58 -3.12 0.34 17.34
CA GLN A 58 -2.45 -0.96 17.43
C GLN A 58 -3.44 -2.11 17.27
N VAL A 59 -3.08 -3.14 16.51
CA VAL A 59 -3.93 -4.32 16.25
C VAL A 59 -3.14 -5.61 16.25
N ASN A 60 -3.84 -6.70 16.55
CA ASN A 60 -3.32 -8.07 16.49
C ASN A 60 -4.08 -8.97 15.49
N ASP A 61 -5.16 -8.44 14.90
CA ASP A 61 -6.00 -9.14 13.91
C ASP A 61 -5.91 -8.42 12.55
N PHE A 62 -5.92 -9.20 11.47
CA PHE A 62 -5.73 -8.74 10.09
C PHE A 62 -6.85 -9.26 9.19
N PRO A 63 -8.11 -8.80 9.37
CA PRO A 63 -9.21 -9.22 8.53
C PRO A 63 -9.03 -8.70 7.09
N GLU A 64 -9.63 -9.39 6.13
CA GLU A 64 -9.63 -8.92 4.74
C GLU A 64 -10.33 -7.55 4.63
N PRO A 65 -9.83 -6.65 3.78
CA PRO A 65 -10.48 -5.36 3.53
C PRO A 65 -11.85 -5.56 2.89
N ASN A 66 -12.85 -4.84 3.40
CA ASN A 66 -14.15 -4.74 2.75
C ASN A 66 -14.01 -4.06 1.38
N ALA A 67 -14.78 -4.52 0.37
CA ALA A 67 -14.80 -3.92 -0.96
C ALA A 67 -14.99 -2.39 -0.90
N GLY A 68 -14.19 -1.65 -1.67
CA GLY A 68 -14.23 -0.18 -1.68
C GLY A 68 -13.51 0.50 -0.53
N ASN A 69 -12.84 -0.25 0.36
CA ASN A 69 -11.98 0.29 1.41
C ASN A 69 -10.50 0.03 1.13
N ALA A 70 -9.67 0.91 1.66
CA ALA A 70 -8.25 0.70 1.80
C ALA A 70 -7.89 0.55 3.28
N VAL A 71 -7.05 -0.44 3.59
CA VAL A 71 -6.52 -0.69 4.93
C VAL A 71 -5.01 -0.48 4.90
N PHE A 72 -4.50 0.26 5.87
CA PHE A 72 -3.09 0.57 6.01
C PHE A 72 -2.54 -0.09 7.25
N TYR A 73 -1.48 -0.86 7.10
CA TYR A 73 -0.74 -1.46 8.21
C TYR A 73 0.66 -0.89 8.27
N ALA A 74 1.10 -0.49 9.45
CA ALA A 74 2.46 -0.07 9.75
C ALA A 74 3.06 -1.03 10.78
N ARG A 75 4.04 -1.83 10.36
CA ARG A 75 4.76 -2.75 11.24
C ARG A 75 5.96 -2.04 11.85
N THR A 76 6.05 -2.08 13.17
CA THR A 76 7.12 -1.49 13.97
C THR A 76 7.66 -2.51 14.97
N ASP A 77 8.73 -2.14 15.67
CA ASP A 77 9.25 -2.85 16.85
C ASP A 77 8.23 -2.92 18.00
N ARG A 78 7.33 -1.94 18.12
CA ARG A 78 6.27 -1.86 19.15
C ARG A 78 4.98 -2.61 18.77
N GLY A 79 4.93 -3.26 17.61
CA GLY A 79 3.76 -3.96 17.10
C GLY A 79 3.26 -3.42 15.76
N VAL A 80 2.07 -3.86 15.36
CA VAL A 80 1.42 -3.46 14.12
C VAL A 80 0.32 -2.46 14.40
N PHE A 81 0.30 -1.37 13.64
CA PHE A 81 -0.70 -0.34 13.71
C PHE A 81 -1.53 -0.34 12.44
N THR A 82 -2.84 -0.14 12.56
CA THR A 82 -3.76 -0.08 11.43
C THR A 82 -4.58 1.21 11.41
N ARG A 83 -4.98 1.59 10.20
CA ARG A 83 -6.06 2.55 9.96
C ARG A 83 -6.68 2.24 8.61
N SER A 84 -7.98 2.44 8.49
CA SER A 84 -8.72 2.21 7.25
C SER A 84 -9.57 3.43 6.89
N ALA A 85 -9.91 3.55 5.61
CA ALA A 85 -10.87 4.50 5.10
C ALA A 85 -11.48 3.98 3.79
N SER A 86 -12.66 4.48 3.43
CA SER A 86 -13.21 4.21 2.11
C SER A 86 -12.37 4.90 1.04
N ILE A 87 -12.30 4.29 -0.15
CA ILE A 87 -11.60 4.88 -1.30
C ILE A 87 -12.20 6.25 -1.65
N SER A 88 -13.52 6.40 -1.51
CA SER A 88 -14.22 7.68 -1.70
C SER A 88 -13.72 8.77 -0.74
N GLU A 89 -13.54 8.48 0.54
CA GLU A 89 -13.02 9.45 1.52
C GLU A 89 -11.57 9.84 1.22
N LEU A 90 -10.78 8.87 0.75
CA LEU A 90 -9.39 9.12 0.35
C LEU A 90 -9.28 10.03 -0.90
N GLN A 91 -10.34 10.13 -1.71
CA GLN A 91 -10.43 11.10 -2.82
C GLN A 91 -10.80 12.51 -2.36
N THR A 92 -11.17 12.72 -1.09
CA THR A 92 -11.47 14.05 -0.53
C THR A 92 -10.17 14.80 -0.17
N PRO A 93 -10.00 16.07 -0.58
CA PRO A 93 -8.86 16.87 -0.14
C PRO A 93 -8.81 17.01 1.38
N GLY A 94 -7.61 16.97 1.96
CA GLY A 94 -7.40 17.14 3.40
C GLY A 94 -7.60 15.89 4.26
N HIS A 95 -8.07 14.76 3.70
CA HIS A 95 -8.15 13.52 4.47
C HIS A 95 -6.75 13.05 4.92
N PRO A 96 -6.51 12.72 6.21
CA PRO A 96 -5.18 12.42 6.73
C PRO A 96 -4.47 11.25 6.03
N LEU A 97 -5.23 10.23 5.61
CA LEU A 97 -4.69 9.07 4.90
C LEU A 97 -4.50 9.28 3.39
N ARG A 98 -4.92 10.44 2.85
CA ARG A 98 -4.87 10.71 1.41
C ARG A 98 -3.45 10.56 0.86
N GLN A 99 -2.47 11.18 1.52
CA GLN A 99 -1.08 11.16 1.05
C GLN A 99 -0.49 9.75 1.09
N LEU A 100 -0.76 9.01 2.18
CA LEU A 100 -0.35 7.61 2.30
C LEU A 100 -0.97 6.72 1.20
N TYR A 101 -2.25 6.93 0.91
CA TYR A 101 -2.96 6.23 -0.16
C TYR A 101 -2.33 6.47 -1.53
N PHE A 102 -2.13 7.72 -1.92
CA PHE A 102 -1.53 8.05 -3.21
C PHE A 102 -0.08 7.58 -3.33
N ALA A 103 0.71 7.64 -2.25
CA ALA A 103 2.06 7.09 -2.24
C ALA A 103 2.06 5.57 -2.45
N GLY A 104 1.15 4.83 -1.81
CA GLY A 104 0.97 3.40 -2.06
C GLY A 104 0.54 3.07 -3.49
N LEU A 105 -0.34 3.88 -4.09
CA LEU A 105 -0.71 3.75 -5.50
C LEU A 105 0.45 4.05 -6.45
N GLN A 106 1.36 4.95 -6.10
CA GLN A 106 2.56 5.21 -6.92
C GLN A 106 3.47 3.98 -6.96
N VAL A 107 3.65 3.29 -5.83
CA VAL A 107 4.40 2.02 -5.78
C VAL A 107 3.72 0.99 -6.68
N LEU A 108 2.40 0.81 -6.54
CA LEU A 108 1.62 -0.11 -7.38
C LEU A 108 1.78 0.23 -8.89
N ASN A 109 1.64 1.49 -9.25
CA ASN A 109 1.77 1.94 -10.64
C ASN A 109 3.19 1.74 -11.19
N ALA A 110 4.23 1.95 -10.37
CA ALA A 110 5.60 1.69 -10.74
C ALA A 110 5.83 0.20 -11.07
N TYR A 111 5.20 -0.72 -10.33
CA TYR A 111 5.25 -2.15 -10.62
C TYR A 111 4.49 -2.56 -11.90
N LEU A 112 3.36 -1.92 -12.20
CA LEU A 112 2.54 -2.27 -13.36
C LEU A 112 3.09 -1.74 -14.70
N ARG A 113 3.91 -0.68 -14.70
CA ARG A 113 4.45 -0.06 -15.93
C ARG A 113 5.33 -1.01 -16.76
N PRO A 114 6.36 -1.67 -16.20
CA PRO A 114 7.24 -2.56 -16.96
C PRO A 114 6.50 -3.78 -17.53
N GLN A 115 5.52 -4.31 -16.79
CA GLN A 115 4.76 -5.50 -17.21
C GLN A 115 3.90 -5.25 -18.46
N LYS A 116 3.33 -4.05 -18.59
CA LYS A 116 2.58 -3.66 -19.79
C LYS A 116 3.48 -3.52 -21.03
N GLN A 117 4.77 -3.27 -20.86
CA GLN A 117 5.73 -3.17 -21.96
C GLN A 117 6.26 -4.55 -22.38
N ALA A 118 6.39 -5.50 -21.46
CA ALA A 118 6.83 -6.87 -21.75
C ALA A 118 5.75 -7.75 -22.43
N GLN A 119 4.51 -7.28 -22.53
CA GLN A 119 3.38 -7.97 -23.18
C GLN A 119 3.03 -7.39 -24.57
N LYS A 120 3.88 -6.51 -25.12
CA LYS A 120 3.79 -6.01 -26.50
C LYS A 120 4.93 -6.56 -27.33
#